data_AF-A0A9D6RTN2-F1
#
_entry.id   AF-A0A9D6RTN2-F1
#
_cell.length_a   1.000
_cell.length_b   1.000
_cell.length_c   1.000
_cell.angle_alpha   90.00
_cell.angle_beta   90.00
_cell.angle_gamma   90.00
#
_symmetry.space_group_name_H-M   'P 1'
#
loop_
_entity.id
_entity.type
_entity.pdbx_description
1 polymer ?
#
loop_
_entity_poly.entity_id
_entity_poly.type
_entity_poly.pdbx_seq_one_letter_code
_entity_poly.pdbx_strand_id
1 'polypeptide(L)'
;MIDHSQGHGTINVAFIERLNGTFRQRLGALARRTRALARQTPTLHWAMYLVATVYNFCTEHRRLRMAGLVGGHKWLYLTPAMAAGITDHCWTMNELLSFHVPPPPWSPPKRPGRPSPATKSLIARWCS
;
A
#
# COMPACT_ATOMS: atom_id res chain seq x y z
N MET A 1 -0.59 12.40 -13.21
CA MET A 1 0.18 13.41 -12.45
C MET A 1 0.91 12.76 -11.26
N ILE A 2 1.64 11.66 -11.50
CA ILE A 2 2.46 10.94 -10.50
C ILE A 2 3.95 11.38 -10.63
N ASP A 3 4.26 12.11 -11.69
CA ASP A 3 5.61 12.52 -12.10
C ASP A 3 6.23 13.60 -11.20
N HIS A 4 5.41 14.28 -10.37
CA HIS A 4 5.90 15.35 -9.49
C HIS A 4 6.27 14.89 -8.06
N SER A 5 5.86 13.69 -7.63
CA SER A 5 6.20 13.16 -6.29
C SER A 5 7.40 12.21 -6.32
N GLN A 6 7.67 11.61 -7.48
CA GLN A 6 8.82 10.76 -7.77
C GLN A 6 9.84 11.58 -8.55
N GLY A 7 10.61 12.43 -7.86
CA GLY A 7 11.73 13.11 -8.50
C GLY A 7 12.62 12.10 -9.22
N HIS A 8 12.58 12.09 -10.55
CA HIS A 8 13.57 11.49 -11.44
C HIS A 8 14.10 10.10 -10.98
N GLY A 9 13.22 9.14 -10.71
CA GLY A 9 13.62 7.76 -10.37
C GLY A 9 14.54 7.61 -9.15
N THR A 10 14.70 8.67 -8.35
CA THR A 10 15.56 8.68 -7.17
C THR A 10 14.70 8.25 -5.99
N ILE A 11 15.09 7.14 -5.34
CA ILE A 11 14.37 6.61 -4.17
C ILE A 11 14.24 7.74 -3.15
N ASN A 12 13.01 8.21 -2.93
CA ASN A 12 12.76 9.31 -2.02
C ASN A 12 12.79 8.78 -0.57
N VAL A 13 13.98 8.89 0.02
CA VAL A 13 14.29 8.42 1.38
C VAL A 13 13.37 9.05 2.42
N ALA A 14 12.92 10.29 2.21
CA ALA A 14 12.06 10.99 3.16
C ALA A 14 10.68 10.31 3.34
N PHE A 15 10.17 9.60 2.32
CA PHE A 15 8.94 8.81 2.48
C PHE A 15 9.18 7.56 3.34
N ILE A 16 10.29 6.85 3.10
CA ILE A 16 10.66 5.66 3.86
C ILE A 16 10.89 6.01 5.33
N GLU A 17 11.62 7.10 5.59
CA GLU A 17 11.89 7.58 6.95
C GLU A 17 10.62 7.97 7.70
N ARG A 18 9.68 8.64 7.02
CA ARG A 18 8.38 9.00 7.61
C ARG A 18 7.54 7.78 7.96
N LEU A 19 7.51 6.78 7.08
CA LEU A 19 6.82 5.53 7.33
C LEU A 19 7.47 4.78 8.52
N ASN A 20 8.81 4.73 8.56
CA ASN A 20 9.54 4.17 9.69
C ASN A 20 9.27 4.92 11.01
N GLY A 21 9.15 6.24 10.97
CA GLY A 21 8.70 7.04 12.12
C GLY A 21 7.31 6.65 12.59
N THR A 22 6.37 6.47 11.66
CA THR A 22 4.99 6.03 11.92
C THR A 22 4.97 4.64 12.57
N PHE A 23 5.78 3.71 12.07
CA PHE A 23 5.92 2.38 12.67
C PHE A 23 6.40 2.46 14.12
N ARG A 24 7.45 3.24 14.40
CA ARG A 24 7.95 3.40 15.77
C ARG A 24 6.96 4.09 16.71
N GLN A 25 6.10 4.95 16.19
CA GLN A 25 5.07 5.63 16.97
C GLN A 25 3.88 4.72 17.30
N ARG A 26 3.48 3.85 16.37
CA ARG A 26 2.27 3.02 16.50
C ARG A 26 2.53 1.60 16.98
N LEU A 27 3.72 1.06 16.73
CA LEU A 27 4.11 -0.29 17.14
C LEU A 27 5.12 -0.20 18.29
N GLY A 28 4.64 -0.46 19.50
CA GLY A 28 5.49 -0.45 20.70
C GLY A 28 6.70 -1.37 20.59
N ALA A 29 6.60 -2.48 19.86
CA ALA A 29 7.71 -3.39 19.61
C ALA A 29 8.87 -2.80 18.78
N LEU A 30 8.60 -1.76 17.99
CA LEU A 30 9.59 -1.07 17.15
C LEU A 30 10.15 0.20 17.81
N ALA A 31 9.63 0.61 18.97
CA ALA A 31 10.15 1.75 19.70
C ALA A 31 11.57 1.45 20.23
N ARG A 32 12.44 2.47 20.20
CA ARG A 32 13.87 2.34 20.54
C ARG A 32 14.12 1.76 21.95
N ARG A 33 13.25 2.07 22.90
CA ARG A 33 13.31 1.57 24.29
C ARG A 33 11.94 1.00 24.64
N THR A 34 11.74 -0.28 24.38
CA THR A 34 10.46 -0.95 24.60
C THR A 34 10.57 -2.13 25.55
N ARG A 35 9.50 -2.38 26.30
CA ARG A 35 9.31 -3.60 27.08
C ARG A 35 8.45 -4.64 26.36
N ALA A 36 7.90 -4.28 25.19
CA ALA A 36 7.01 -5.11 24.39
C ALA A 36 7.77 -5.79 23.24
N LEU A 37 8.70 -6.69 23.57
CA LEU A 37 9.51 -7.37 22.56
C LEU A 37 8.63 -8.28 21.67
N ALA A 38 8.76 -8.14 20.35
CA ALA A 38 8.12 -9.07 19.42
C ALA A 38 8.79 -10.44 19.51
N ARG A 39 8.07 -11.44 20.01
CA ARG A 39 8.56 -12.83 20.09
C ARG A 39 8.44 -13.61 18.77
N GLN A 40 7.58 -13.12 17.87
CA GLN A 40 7.27 -13.77 16.60
C GLN A 40 7.40 -12.74 15.47
N THR A 41 8.34 -12.98 14.57
CA THR A 41 8.53 -12.17 13.36
C THR A 41 7.27 -12.06 12.50
N PRO A 42 6.48 -13.14 12.29
CA PRO A 42 5.25 -13.05 11.48
C PRO A 42 4.25 -12.04 12.03
N THR A 43 4.00 -12.04 13.34
CA THR A 43 3.06 -11.12 13.99
C THR A 43 3.49 -9.66 13.82
N LEU A 44 4.78 -9.39 13.96
CA LEU A 44 5.32 -8.06 13.72
C LEU A 44 5.16 -7.64 12.25
N HIS A 45 5.41 -8.56 11.32
CA HIS A 45 5.27 -8.32 9.89
C HIS A 45 3.84 -7.95 9.50
N TRP A 46 2.85 -8.70 9.99
CA TRP A 46 1.43 -8.39 9.77
C TRP A 46 1.01 -7.07 10.40
N ALA A 47 1.48 -6.76 11.61
CA ALA A 47 1.21 -5.49 12.27
C ALA A 47 1.81 -4.30 11.50
N MET A 48 3.02 -4.46 10.95
CA MET A 48 3.64 -3.45 10.08
C MET A 48 2.83 -3.22 8.82
N TYR A 49 2.36 -4.27 8.15
CA TYR A 49 1.48 -4.12 6.99
C TYR A 49 0.21 -3.38 7.35
N LEU A 50 -0.49 -3.78 8.43
CA LEU A 50 -1.71 -3.11 8.86
C LEU A 50 -1.49 -1.62 9.10
N VAL A 51 -0.44 -1.25 9.84
CA VAL A 51 -0.11 0.15 10.11
C VAL A 51 0.24 0.90 8.82
N ALA A 52 1.00 0.28 7.92
CA ALA A 52 1.34 0.88 6.64
C ALA A 52 0.09 1.14 5.80
N THR A 53 -0.82 0.17 5.73
CA THR A 53 -2.05 0.29 4.95
C THR A 53 -2.96 1.39 5.53
N VAL A 54 -3.16 1.41 6.85
CA VAL A 54 -3.94 2.47 7.52
C VAL A 54 -3.31 3.85 7.31
N TYR A 55 -1.98 3.95 7.33
CA TYR A 55 -1.28 5.19 7.06
C TYR A 55 -1.47 5.67 5.60
N ASN A 56 -1.41 4.76 4.63
CA ASN A 56 -1.51 5.11 3.21
C ASN A 56 -2.95 5.37 2.75
N PHE A 57 -3.95 4.68 3.30
CA PHE A 57 -5.33 4.70 2.82
C PHE A 57 -6.29 5.52 3.70
N CYS A 58 -6.10 5.51 5.03
CA CYS A 58 -7.04 6.14 5.97
C CYS A 58 -6.53 7.46 6.57
N THR A 59 -5.24 7.78 6.42
CA THR A 59 -4.65 8.96 7.07
C THR A 59 -4.41 10.07 6.06
N GLU A 60 -5.16 11.14 6.20
CA GLU A 60 -4.98 12.36 5.40
C GLU A 60 -3.69 13.09 5.79
N HIS A 61 -2.97 13.62 4.79
CA HIS A 61 -1.76 14.39 5.04
C HIS A 61 -1.91 15.85 4.65
N ARG A 62 -1.66 16.73 5.64
CA ARG A 62 -1.69 18.18 5.45
C ARG A 62 -0.71 18.68 4.38
N ARG A 63 0.41 17.99 4.17
CA ARG A 63 1.42 18.35 3.15
C ARG A 63 1.08 17.87 1.74
N LEU A 64 0.12 16.95 1.60
CA LEU A 64 -0.38 16.48 0.30
C LEU A 64 -1.65 17.23 -0.12
N ARG A 65 -2.00 18.32 0.57
CA ARG A 65 -3.21 19.09 0.22
C ARG A 65 -3.06 19.72 -1.15
N MET A 66 -4.07 19.56 -2.00
CA MET A 66 -4.19 20.29 -3.26
C MET A 66 -5.16 21.46 -3.11
N ALA A 67 -4.89 22.55 -3.82
CA ALA A 67 -5.86 23.63 -3.96
C ALA A 67 -7.09 23.09 -4.69
N GLY A 68 -8.28 23.26 -4.11
CA GLY A 68 -9.53 22.81 -4.73
C GLY A 68 -9.76 23.49 -6.08
N LEU A 69 -10.10 22.68 -7.09
CA LEU A 69 -10.31 23.11 -8.47
C LEU A 69 -11.45 24.14 -8.62
N VAL A 70 -12.41 24.15 -7.68
CA VAL A 70 -13.58 25.04 -7.70
C VAL A 70 -13.50 26.01 -6.54
N GLY A 71 -13.29 27.29 -6.86
CA GLY A 71 -13.41 28.39 -5.90
C GLY A 71 -12.20 28.66 -5.02
N GLY A 72 -11.01 28.07 -5.28
CA GLY A 72 -9.70 28.51 -4.75
C GLY A 72 -9.49 28.47 -3.22
N HIS A 73 -10.54 28.25 -2.43
CA HIS A 73 -10.54 28.45 -0.98
C HIS A 73 -10.70 27.16 -0.17
N LYS A 74 -10.91 26.01 -0.82
CA LYS A 74 -11.08 24.72 -0.13
C LYS A 74 -9.90 23.80 -0.42
N TRP A 75 -9.10 23.51 0.61
CA TRP A 75 -8.04 22.51 0.54
C TRP A 75 -8.63 21.11 0.42
N LEU A 76 -8.21 20.35 -0.60
CA LEU A 76 -8.52 18.93 -0.71
C LEU A 76 -7.47 18.15 0.07
N TYR A 77 -7.90 17.41 1.08
CA TYR A 77 -7.05 16.53 1.84
C TYR A 77 -6.84 15.23 1.05
N LEU A 78 -5.58 14.85 0.88
CA LEU A 78 -5.22 13.62 0.17
C LEU A 78 -4.48 12.68 1.12
N THR A 79 -4.75 11.39 0.95
CA THR A 79 -3.94 10.32 1.50
C THR A 79 -2.79 10.00 0.55
N PRO A 80 -1.70 9.35 1.01
CA PRO A 80 -0.65 8.86 0.12
C PRO A 80 -1.17 8.02 -1.04
N ALA A 81 -2.14 7.13 -0.79
CA ALA A 81 -2.73 6.28 -1.81
C ALA A 81 -3.51 7.10 -2.86
N MET A 82 -4.17 8.19 -2.44
CA MET A 82 -4.81 9.12 -3.37
C MET A 82 -3.80 9.89 -4.22
N ALA A 83 -2.73 10.42 -3.61
CA ALA A 83 -1.69 11.12 -4.35
C ALA A 83 -0.91 10.22 -5.31
N ALA A 84 -0.85 8.92 -5.02
CA ALA A 84 -0.30 7.90 -5.92
C ALA A 84 -1.29 7.45 -7.01
N GLY A 85 -2.56 7.85 -6.94
CA GLY A 85 -3.61 7.42 -7.87
C GLY A 85 -4.05 5.97 -7.68
N ILE A 86 -3.80 5.37 -6.52
CA ILE A 86 -4.22 3.99 -6.19
C ILE A 86 -5.71 3.97 -5.80
N THR A 87 -6.20 5.05 -5.19
CA THR A 87 -7.59 5.25 -4.77
C THR A 87 -8.01 6.68 -5.05
N ASP A 88 -9.31 6.93 -5.17
CA ASP A 88 -9.91 8.24 -5.41
C ASP A 88 -10.52 8.87 -4.15
N HIS A 89 -10.61 8.11 -3.06
CA HIS A 89 -11.17 8.56 -1.78
C HIS A 89 -10.29 8.15 -0.58
N CYS A 90 -10.55 8.77 0.57
CA CYS A 90 -9.98 8.38 1.85
C CYS A 90 -10.78 7.21 2.43
N TRP A 91 -10.10 6.11 2.72
CA TRP A 91 -10.74 4.89 3.21
C TRP A 91 -11.07 5.01 4.69
N THR A 92 -12.20 4.44 5.09
CA THR A 92 -12.47 4.22 6.53
C THR A 92 -11.80 2.94 7.02
N MET A 93 -11.57 2.81 8.34
CA MET A 93 -11.02 1.56 8.90
C MET A 93 -11.92 0.36 8.60
N ASN A 94 -13.25 0.54 8.66
CA ASN A 94 -14.20 -0.52 8.37
C ASN A 94 -14.13 -0.98 6.91
N GLU A 95 -14.09 -0.02 5.99
CA GLU A 95 -13.94 -0.28 4.56
C GLU A 95 -12.64 -1.02 4.25
N LEU A 96 -11.53 -0.57 4.85
CA LEU A 96 -10.23 -1.19 4.66
C LEU A 96 -10.20 -2.65 5.14
N LEU A 97 -10.80 -2.93 6.30
CA LEU A 97 -10.82 -4.28 6.88
C LEU A 97 -11.86 -5.20 6.23
N SER A 98 -12.91 -4.65 5.63
CA SER A 98 -13.95 -5.41 4.92
C SER A 98 -13.63 -5.63 3.45
N PHE A 99 -12.55 -5.01 2.95
CA PHE A 99 -12.18 -5.12 1.54
C PHE A 99 -11.70 -6.53 1.19
N HIS A 100 -12.44 -7.19 0.32
CA HIS A 100 -12.04 -8.47 -0.24
C HIS A 100 -11.04 -8.25 -1.39
N VAL A 101 -9.78 -8.54 -1.12
CA VAL A 101 -8.74 -8.55 -2.16
C VAL A 101 -9.04 -9.71 -3.12
N PRO A 102 -9.24 -9.45 -4.43
CA PRO A 102 -9.44 -10.52 -5.39
C PRO A 102 -8.20 -11.43 -5.42
N PRO A 103 -8.37 -12.76 -5.54
CA PRO A 103 -7.23 -13.65 -5.65
C PRO A 103 -6.41 -13.26 -6.89
N PRO A 104 -5.08 -13.48 -6.85
CA PRO A 104 -4.26 -13.22 -8.02
C PRO A 104 -4.78 -14.03 -9.22
N PRO A 105 -4.65 -13.51 -10.46
CA PRO A 105 -5.01 -14.25 -11.65
C PRO A 105 -4.32 -15.62 -11.65
N TRP A 106 -5.04 -16.64 -12.10
CA TRP A 106 -4.46 -17.97 -12.20
C TRP A 106 -3.22 -17.93 -13.09
N SER A 107 -2.13 -18.51 -12.59
CA SER A 107 -0.88 -18.63 -13.33
C SER A 107 -0.54 -20.11 -13.51
N PRO A 108 -0.10 -20.53 -14.71
CA PRO A 108 0.23 -21.93 -14.96
C PRO A 108 1.41 -22.37 -14.08
N PRO A 109 1.42 -23.63 -13.60
CA PRO A 109 2.53 -24.14 -12.79
C PRO A 109 3.83 -24.11 -13.61
N LYS A 110 4.88 -23.52 -13.04
CA LYS A 110 6.21 -23.51 -13.66
C LYS A 110 6.76 -24.94 -13.69
N ARG A 111 6.79 -25.55 -14.86
CA ARG A 111 7.36 -26.88 -15.10
C ARG A 111 8.38 -26.79 -16.24
N PRO A 112 9.53 -27.46 -16.12
CA PRO A 112 10.46 -27.58 -17.25
C PRO A 112 9.82 -28.39 -18.38
N GLY A 113 10.08 -27.99 -19.63
CA GLY A 113 9.60 -28.67 -20.84
C GLY A 113 8.37 -28.05 -21.50
N ARG A 114 7.90 -28.69 -22.58
CA ARG A 114 6.78 -28.20 -23.40
C ARG A 114 5.45 -28.37 -22.65
N PRO A 115 4.61 -27.33 -22.54
CA PRO A 115 3.27 -27.46 -21.97
C PRO A 115 2.40 -28.46 -22.74
N SER A 116 1.63 -29.28 -22.03
CA SER A 116 0.69 -30.21 -22.65
C SER A 116 -0.44 -29.44 -23.37
N PRO A 117 -1.13 -30.06 -24.34
CA PRO A 117 -2.29 -29.44 -25.00
C PRO A 117 -3.38 -28.99 -24.02
N ALA A 118 -3.59 -29.75 -22.94
CA ALA A 118 -4.53 -29.40 -21.86
C ALA A 118 -4.08 -28.13 -21.12
N THR A 119 -2.79 -28.01 -20.78
CA THR A 119 -2.24 -26.80 -20.14
C THR A 119 -2.33 -25.58 -21.06
N LYS A 120 -2.06 -25.73 -22.37
CA LYS A 120 -2.22 -24.65 -23.34
C LYS A 120 -3.65 -24.14 -23.42
N SER A 121 -4.63 -25.04 -23.36
CA SER A 121 -6.06 -24.69 -23.36
C SER A 121 -6.45 -23.90 -22.11
N LEU A 122 -5.91 -24.26 -20.94
CA LEU A 122 -6.10 -23.52 -19.70
C LEU A 122 -5.46 -22.12 -19.74
N ILE A 123 -4.24 -22.01 -20.29
CA ILE A 123 -3.56 -20.72 -20.47
C ILE A 123 -4.39 -19.82 -21.39
N ALA A 124 -4.88 -20.34 -22.52
CA ALA A 124 -5.72 -19.57 -23.43
C ALA A 124 -7.04 -19.09 -22.79
N ARG A 125 -7.60 -19.86 -21.85
CA ARG A 125 -8.85 -19.53 -21.16
C ARG A 125 -8.68 -18.52 -20.01
N TRP A 126 -7.56 -18.56 -19.29
CA TRP A 126 -7.42 -17.87 -18.01
C TRP A 126 -6.29 -16.84 -17.96
N CYS A 127 -5.43 -16.77 -18.98
CA CYS A 127 -4.30 -15.84 -19.05
C CYS A 127 -4.36 -14.91 -20.29
N SER A 128 -5.51 -14.84 -20.98
CA SER A 128 -5.76 -13.96 -22.13
C SER A 128 -6.17 -12.55 -21.73
#